data_AF-A0A954LNV6-F1
#
_entry.id   AF-A0A954LNV6-F1
#
_cell.length_a   1.000
_cell.length_b   1.000
_cell.length_c   1.000
_cell.angle_alpha   90.00
_cell.angle_beta   90.00
_cell.angle_gamma   90.00
#
_symmetry.space_group_name_H-M   'P 1'
#
loop_
_entity.id
_entity.type
_entity.pdbx_description
1 polymer ?
#
loop_
_entity_poly.entity_id
_entity_poly.type
_entity_poly.pdbx_seq_one_letter_code
_entity_poly.pdbx_strand_id
1 'polypeptide(L)' 'MSETEPQETPHFLLTTEGELHGEDTEENREIVRRIHACVNACEGISTEELEKGIVADMRRVLAQVVPVLQQQNRKSA' A
#
# COMPACT_ATOMS: atom_id res chain seq x y z
N MET A 1 -15.19 18.20 -20.16
CA MET A 1 -15.08 16.72 -20.14
C MET A 1 -13.60 16.45 -19.94
N SER A 2 -13.18 16.13 -18.72
CA SER A 2 -11.76 15.91 -18.42
C SER A 2 -11.39 14.51 -18.87
N GLU A 3 -10.52 14.42 -19.86
CA GLU A 3 -9.91 13.16 -20.30
C GLU A 3 -9.04 12.63 -19.15
N THR A 4 -9.47 11.55 -18.51
CA THR A 4 -8.61 10.76 -17.62
C THR A 4 -7.51 10.14 -18.48
N GLU A 5 -6.28 10.65 -18.35
CA GLU A 5 -5.10 9.99 -18.92
C GLU A 5 -5.06 8.53 -18.41
N PRO A 6 -4.72 7.55 -19.28
CA PRO A 6 -4.58 6.18 -18.85
C PRO A 6 -3.42 6.12 -17.85
N GLN A 7 -3.73 5.98 -16.56
CA GLN A 7 -2.74 5.57 -15.57
C GLN A 7 -2.18 4.22 -16.03
N GLU A 8 -0.93 4.22 -16.52
CA GLU A 8 -0.20 3.00 -16.81
C GLU A 8 -0.08 2.20 -15.52
N THR A 9 -1.00 1.26 -15.36
CA THR A 9 -0.95 0.30 -14.25
C THR A 9 0.38 -0.45 -14.34
N PRO A 10 1.22 -0.43 -13.30
CA PRO A 10 2.53 -1.05 -13.41
C PRO A 10 2.40 -2.55 -13.69
N HIS A 11 3.09 -3.00 -14.75
CA HIS A 11 3.10 -4.39 -15.18
C HIS A 11 4.10 -5.19 -14.34
N PHE A 12 3.59 -5.94 -13.37
CA PHE A 12 4.39 -6.85 -12.55
C PHE A 12 4.28 -8.30 -13.02
N LEU A 13 5.38 -9.03 -12.95
CA LEU A 13 5.47 -10.47 -13.15
C LEU A 13 5.85 -11.13 -11.81
N LEU A 14 4.99 -12.02 -11.32
CA LEU A 14 5.30 -12.85 -10.15
C LEU A 14 5.88 -14.19 -10.64
N THR A 15 7.12 -14.51 -10.26
CA THR A 15 7.72 -15.81 -10.59
C THR A 15 7.21 -16.91 -9.67
N THR A 16 7.43 -18.15 -10.09
CA THR A 16 7.15 -19.33 -9.26
C THR A 16 8.03 -19.41 -8.01
N GLU A 17 9.11 -18.64 -7.98
CA GLU A 17 10.02 -18.51 -6.84
C GLU A 17 9.54 -17.44 -5.83
N GLY A 18 8.44 -16.74 -6.15
CA GLY A 18 7.85 -15.71 -5.30
C GLY A 18 8.50 -14.32 -5.47
N GLU A 19 9.31 -14.13 -6.51
CA GLU A 19 9.93 -12.85 -6.82
C GLU A 19 8.99 -11.99 -7.68
N LEU A 20 8.84 -10.71 -7.30
CA LEU A 20 8.04 -9.74 -8.04
C LEU A 20 8.96 -8.90 -8.93
N HIS A 21 8.86 -9.09 -10.25
CA HIS A 21 9.64 -8.35 -11.25
C HIS A 21 8.78 -7.32 -11.97
N GLY A 22 9.41 -6.29 -12.51
CA GLY A 22 8.81 -5.26 -13.34
C GLY A 22 9.90 -4.42 -13.99
N GLU A 23 9.54 -3.36 -14.71
CA GLU A 23 10.52 -2.37 -15.16
C GLU A 23 11.23 -1.75 -13.95
N ASP A 24 12.56 -1.67 -13.99
CA ASP A 24 13.39 -1.17 -12.89
C ASP A 24 13.36 0.36 -12.80
N THR A 25 12.18 0.89 -12.47
CA THR A 25 11.93 2.29 -12.17
C THR A 25 11.92 2.51 -10.65
N GLU A 26 12.18 3.74 -10.21
CA GLU A 26 12.13 4.08 -8.78
C GLU A 26 10.73 3.83 -8.18
N GLU A 27 9.68 4.14 -8.93
CA GLU A 27 8.29 3.90 -8.54
C GLU A 27 8.00 2.41 -8.34
N ASN A 28 8.38 1.57 -9.31
CA ASN A 28 8.14 0.12 -9.23
C ASN A 28 8.93 -0.53 -8.09
N ARG A 29 10.18 -0.10 -7.86
CA ARG A 29 10.98 -0.56 -6.70
C ARG A 29 10.29 -0.25 -5.38
N GLU A 30 9.73 0.94 -5.24
CA GLU A 30 9.01 1.34 -4.03
C GLU A 30 7.71 0.56 -3.85
N ILE A 31 6.99 0.25 -4.94
CA ILE A 31 5.79 -0.62 -4.90
C ILE A 31 6.16 -2.04 -4.46
N VAL A 32 7.17 -2.65 -5.08
CA VAL A 32 7.68 -3.99 -4.74
C VAL A 32 8.09 -4.05 -3.26
N ARG A 33 8.85 -3.05 -2.78
CA ARG A 33 9.25 -2.94 -1.37
C ARG A 33 8.04 -2.92 -0.43
N ARG A 34 7.00 -2.14 -0.75
CA ARG A 34 5.77 -2.05 0.06
C ARG A 34 5.00 -3.37 0.08
N ILE A 35 4.93 -4.05 -1.06
CA ILE A 35 4.27 -5.36 -1.16
C ILE A 35 5.00 -6.39 -0.30
N HIS A 36 6.33 -6.49 -0.38
CA HIS A 36 7.10 -7.39 0.50
C HIS A 36 6.89 -7.08 1.98
N ALA A 37 6.91 -5.80 2.36
CA ALA A 37 6.64 -5.41 3.75
C ALA A 37 5.23 -5.84 4.21
N CYS A 38 4.23 -5.71 3.33
CA CYS A 38 2.86 -6.13 3.60
C CYS A 38 2.77 -7.66 3.76
N VAL A 39 3.35 -8.42 2.83
CA VAL A 39 3.37 -9.90 2.88
C VAL A 39 4.04 -10.39 4.17
N ASN A 40 5.19 -9.81 4.52
CA ASN A 40 5.90 -10.16 5.76
C ASN A 40 5.09 -9.80 7.01
N ALA A 41 4.42 -8.65 7.02
CA ALA A 41 3.58 -8.24 8.15
C ALA A 41 2.30 -9.08 8.28
N CYS A 42 1.85 -9.68 7.18
CA CYS A 42 0.66 -10.53 7.12
C CYS A 42 1.00 -12.03 7.20
N GLU A 43 2.21 -12.40 7.60
CA GLU A 43 2.58 -13.80 7.78
C GLU A 43 1.58 -14.50 8.73
N GLY A 44 0.90 -15.54 8.23
CA GLY A 44 -0.13 -16.27 8.96
C GLY A 44 -1.56 -15.71 8.84
N ILE A 45 -1.77 -14.69 8.01
CA ILE A 45 -3.08 -14.07 7.74
C ILE A 45 -3.48 -14.36 6.30
N SER A 46 -4.73 -14.80 6.09
CA SER A 46 -5.24 -15.02 4.74
C SER A 46 -5.46 -13.71 3.98
N THR A 47 -5.41 -13.74 2.64
CA THR A 47 -5.74 -12.58 1.80
C THR A 47 -7.14 -12.04 2.11
N GLU A 48 -8.10 -12.92 2.43
CA GLU A 48 -9.46 -12.52 2.79
C GLU A 48 -9.52 -11.75 4.12
N GLU A 49 -8.78 -12.20 5.14
CA GLU A 49 -8.67 -11.48 6.42
C GLU A 49 -7.95 -10.13 6.27
N LEU A 50 -6.95 -10.07 5.39
CA LEU A 50 -6.25 -8.84 5.04
C LEU A 50 -7.21 -7.82 4.39
N GLU A 51 -7.94 -8.23 3.35
CA GLU A 51 -8.85 -7.34 2.61
C GLU A 51 -10.08 -6.93 3.42
N LYS A 52 -10.73 -7.87 4.11
CA LYS A 52 -12.02 -7.62 4.76
C LYS A 52 -11.90 -7.13 6.20
N GLY A 53 -10.87 -7.56 6.93
CA GLY A 53 -10.67 -7.19 8.33
C GLY A 53 -9.66 -6.06 8.48
N ILE A 54 -8.42 -6.32 8.08
CA ILE A 54 -7.28 -5.49 8.46
C ILE A 54 -7.27 -4.16 7.72
N VAL A 55 -7.40 -4.14 6.39
CA VAL A 55 -7.36 -2.89 5.62
C VAL A 55 -8.54 -1.99 5.99
N ALA A 56 -9.73 -2.55 6.19
CA ALA A 56 -10.91 -1.81 6.61
C ALA A 56 -10.72 -1.16 7.99
N ASP A 57 -10.20 -1.92 8.96
CA ASP A 57 -9.92 -1.42 10.31
C ASP A 57 -8.78 -0.38 10.32
N MET A 58 -7.70 -0.62 9.56
CA MET A 58 -6.62 0.35 9.43
C MET A 58 -7.12 1.67 8.87
N ARG A 59 -7.94 1.65 7.81
CA ARG A 59 -8.55 2.86 7.25
C ARG A 59 -9.42 3.59 8.28
N ARG A 60 -10.22 2.85 9.05
CA ARG A 60 -11.07 3.41 10.11
C ARG A 60 -10.24 4.09 11.20
N VAL A 61 -9.16 3.44 11.67
CA VAL A 61 -8.27 3.98 12.71
C VAL A 61 -7.49 5.18 12.18
N LEU A 62 -6.92 5.10 10.97
CA LEU A 62 -6.19 6.20 10.35
C LEU A 62 -7.07 7.44 10.17
N ALA A 63 -8.33 7.27 9.76
CA ALA A 63 -9.27 8.38 9.62
C ALA A 63 -9.49 9.14 10.96
N GLN A 64 -9.33 8.47 12.10
CA GLN A 64 -9.44 9.08 13.42
C GLN A 64 -8.11 9.67 13.91
N VAL A 65 -7.00 8.98 13.64
CA VAL A 65 -5.67 9.33 14.17
C VAL A 65 -4.99 10.42 13.35
N VAL A 66 -5.09 10.39 12.02
CA VAL A 66 -4.41 11.36 11.13
C VAL A 66 -4.78 12.80 11.45
N PRO A 67 -6.07 13.18 11.63
CA PRO A 67 -6.43 14.54 12.00
C PRO A 67 -5.83 14.99 13.34
N VAL A 68 -5.74 14.08 14.32
CA VAL A 68 -5.16 14.36 15.63
C VAL A 68 -3.66 14.62 15.53
N LEU A 69 -2.93 13.77 14.79
CA LEU A 69 -1.49 13.95 14.57
C LEU A 69 -1.19 15.23 13.78
N GLN A 70 -2.00 15.55 12.77
CA GLN A 70 -1.87 16.81 12.02
C GLN A 70 -2.13 18.04 12.91
N GLN A 71 -3.10 17.96 13.83
CA GLN A 71 -3.34 19.02 14.82
C GLN A 71 -2.20 19.17 15.82
N GLN A 72 -1.57 18.07 16.26
CA GLN A 72 -0.40 18.12 17.13
C GLN A 72 0.78 18.77 16.42
N ASN A 73 1.08 18.35 15.18
CA ASN A 73 2.18 18.89 14.41
C ASN A 73 2.02 20.39 14.11
N ARG A 74 0.77 20.86 13.91
CA ARG A 74 0.45 22.29 13.75
C ARG A 74 0.56 23.10 15.05
N LYS A 75 0.44 22.48 16.22
CA LYS A 75 0.59 23.15 17.54
C LYS A 75 2.04 23.22 18.01
N SER A 76 2.91 22.40 17.43
CA SER A 76 4.34 22.31 17.76
C SER A 76 5.24 23.09 16.78
N ALA A 77 4.65 23.70 15.75
CA ALA A 77 5.30 24.62 14.80
C ALA A 77 4.85 26.05 15.07
#